data_AF-A0A3D3S1T4-F1
#
_entry.id   AF-A0A3D3S1T4-F1
#
_cell.length_a   1.000
_cell.length_b   1.000
_cell.length_c   1.000
_cell.angle_alpha   90.00
_cell.angle_beta   90.00
_cell.angle_gamma   90.00
#
_symmetry.space_group_name_H-M   'P 1'
#
loop_
_entity.id
_entity.type
_entity.pdbx_description
1 polymer ?
#
loop_
_entity_poly.entity_id
_entity_poly.type
_entity_poly.pdbx_seq_one_letter_code
_entity_poly.pdbx_strand_id
1 'polypeptide(L)'
;MPLRVGLLALLLALAGLQYRLLLAPGNLFEVQALKERVGREQATVDHLAERNGQLAAEVEDLRTGLAAVEDRARAELGMIRPGETFIRVIE
;
A
#
# COMPACT_ATOMS: atom_id res chain seq x y z
N MET A 1 13.82 -53.99 35.39
CA MET A 1 12.87 -53.98 34.27
C MET A 1 11.92 -52.77 34.22
N PRO A 2 11.31 -52.26 35.32
CA PRO A 2 10.33 -51.16 35.22
C PRO A 2 10.96 -49.82 34.81
N LEU A 3 12.23 -49.58 35.19
CA LEU A 3 12.95 -48.36 34.86
C LEU A 3 13.14 -48.17 33.34
N ARG A 4 13.35 -49.26 32.59
CA ARG A 4 13.54 -49.22 31.13
C ARG A 4 12.24 -48.87 30.39
N VAL A 5 11.11 -49.37 30.89
CA VAL A 5 9.77 -49.08 30.34
C VAL A 5 9.40 -47.62 30.58
N GLY A 6 9.67 -47.09 31.78
CA GLY A 6 9.46 -45.66 32.07
C GLY A 6 10.32 -44.75 31.18
N LEU A 7 11.57 -45.12 30.93
CA LEU A 7 12.48 -44.37 30.06
C LEU A 7 12.01 -44.36 28.59
N LEU A 8 11.51 -45.49 28.10
CA LEU A 8 10.93 -45.62 26.76
C LEU A 8 9.66 -44.77 26.59
N ALA A 9 8.78 -44.79 27.59
CA ALA A 9 7.58 -43.95 27.59
C ALA A 9 7.92 -42.45 27.59
N LEU A 10 8.93 -42.05 28.37
CA LEU A 10 9.40 -40.67 28.41
C LEU A 10 10.02 -40.24 27.06
N LEU A 11 10.82 -41.11 26.43
CA LEU A 11 11.39 -40.87 25.11
C LEU A 11 10.31 -40.73 24.03
N LEU A 12 9.27 -41.57 24.06
CA LEU A 12 8.14 -41.49 23.14
C LEU A 12 7.34 -40.19 23.32
N ALA A 13 7.08 -39.81 24.57
CA ALA A 13 6.41 -38.54 24.89
C ALA A 13 7.23 -37.34 24.41
N LEU A 14 8.54 -37.38 24.61
CA LEU A 14 9.45 -36.33 24.17
C LEU A 14 9.52 -36.26 22.65
N ALA A 15 9.64 -37.39 21.95
CA ALA A 15 9.63 -37.45 20.49
C ALA A 15 8.32 -36.90 19.90
N GLY A 16 7.18 -37.25 20.49
CA GLY A 16 5.88 -36.70 20.09
C GLY A 16 5.79 -35.18 20.27
N LEU A 17 6.34 -34.65 21.37
CA LEU A 17 6.39 -33.20 21.61
C LEU A 17 7.31 -32.49 20.62
N GLN A 18 8.50 -33.05 20.34
CA GLN A 18 9.43 -32.51 19.35
C GLN A 18 8.80 -32.50 17.94
N TYR A 19 8.09 -33.56 17.56
CA TYR A 19 7.38 -33.64 16.29
C TYR A 19 6.24 -32.61 16.20
N ARG A 20 5.46 -32.46 17.27
CA ARG A 20 4.40 -31.45 17.34
C ARG A 20 4.96 -30.03 17.26
N LEU A 21 6.11 -29.76 17.88
CA LEU A 21 6.76 -28.45 17.81
C LEU A 21 7.34 -28.18 16.41
N LEU A 22 7.86 -29.21 15.74
CA LEU A 22 8.37 -29.10 14.38
C LEU A 22 7.25 -28.90 13.34
N LEU A 23 6.07 -29.49 13.56
CA LEU A 23 4.88 -29.32 12.71
C LEU A 23 3.93 -28.22 13.23
N ALA A 24 4.28 -27.51 14.30
CA ALA A 24 3.43 -26.46 14.83
C ALA A 24 3.35 -25.28 13.83
N PRO A 25 2.15 -24.72 13.59
CA PRO A 25 2.01 -23.50 12.81
C PRO A 25 2.82 -22.39 13.49
N GLY A 26 3.71 -21.75 12.73
CA GLY A 26 4.76 -20.85 13.23
C GLY A 26 6.20 -21.33 13.00
N ASN A 27 6.42 -22.49 12.38
CA ASN A 27 7.77 -22.91 11.97
C ASN A 27 8.36 -21.92 10.94
N LEU A 28 9.68 -21.74 10.91
CA LEU A 28 10.43 -20.77 10.08
C LEU A 28 10.03 -20.77 8.59
N PHE A 29 9.51 -21.90 8.10
CA PHE A 29 8.94 -22.05 6.76
C PHE A 29 7.73 -21.16 6.50
N GLU A 30 6.85 -20.95 7.49
CA GLU A 30 5.65 -20.13 7.35
C GLU A 30 6.00 -18.63 7.33
N VAL A 31 7.01 -18.23 8.10
CA VAL A 31 7.57 -16.86 8.06
C VAL A 31 8.26 -16.57 6.74
N GLN A 32 9.00 -17.54 6.18
CA GLN A 32 9.62 -17.41 4.86
C GLN A 32 8.57 -17.35 3.73
N ALA A 33 7.53 -18.18 3.79
CA ALA A 33 6.43 -18.14 2.83
C ALA A 33 5.62 -16.82 2.90
N LEU A 34 5.43 -16.28 4.11
CA LEU A 34 4.79 -14.97 4.31
C LEU A 34 5.69 -13.83 3.81
N LYS A 35 7.00 -13.90 4.05
CA LYS A 35 8.00 -12.96 3.50
C LYS A 35 8.03 -12.97 1.97
N GLU A 36 7.99 -14.15 1.35
CA GLU A 36 7.93 -14.26 -0.11
C GLU A 36 6.64 -13.67 -0.70
N ARG A 37 5.50 -13.85 -0.01
CA ARG A 37 4.24 -13.24 -0.44
C ARG A 37 4.29 -11.71 -0.37
N VAL A 38 4.82 -11.15 0.72
CA VAL A 38 5.01 -9.70 0.87
C VAL A 38 6.00 -9.16 -0.17
N GLY A 39 7.08 -9.89 -0.46
CA GLY A 39 8.08 -9.48 -1.44
C GLY A 39 7.55 -9.42 -2.88
N ARG A 40 6.61 -10.31 -3.26
CA ARG A 40 6.02 -10.31 -4.61
C ARG A 40 5.03 -9.17 -4.83
N GLU A 41 4.33 -8.71 -3.80
CA GLU A 41 3.38 -7.61 -3.94
C GLU A 41 4.04 -6.23 -3.94
N GLN A 42 5.25 -6.10 -3.38
CA GLN A 42 5.96 -4.82 -3.30
C GLN A 42 6.30 -4.22 -4.68
N ALA A 43 6.70 -5.05 -5.66
CA ALA A 43 7.02 -4.57 -7.00
C ALA A 43 5.81 -3.94 -7.72
N THR A 44 4.60 -4.45 -7.45
CA THR A 44 3.36 -3.89 -8.00
C THR A 44 2.99 -2.58 -7.33
N VAL A 45 3.19 -2.48 -6.01
CA VAL A 45 2.95 -1.26 -5.24
C VAL A 45 3.88 -0.14 -5.70
N ASP A 46 5.16 -0.44 -5.90
CA ASP A 46 6.16 0.55 -6.31
C ASP A 46 5.85 1.10 -7.72
N HIS A 47 5.49 0.22 -8.67
CA HIS A 47 5.09 0.63 -10.02
C HIS A 47 3.78 1.45 -10.05
N LEU A 48 2.80 1.10 -9.19
CA LEU A 48 1.57 1.88 -9.07
C LEU A 48 1.81 3.24 -8.41
N ALA A 49 2.72 3.32 -7.44
CA ALA A 49 3.11 4.58 -6.80
C ALA A 49 3.79 5.53 -7.79
N GLU A 50 4.69 5.03 -8.64
CA GLU A 50 5.36 5.82 -9.68
C GLU A 50 4.35 6.40 -10.70
N ARG A 51 3.42 5.57 -11.19
CA ARG A 51 2.38 6.01 -12.12
C ARG A 51 1.42 7.04 -11.49
N ASN A 52 1.05 6.85 -10.23
CA ASN A 52 0.23 7.83 -9.51
C ASN A 52 0.97 9.16 -9.34
N GLY A 53 2.28 9.14 -9.09
CA GLY A 53 3.10 10.34 -9.03
C GLY A 53 3.11 11.11 -10.34
N GLN A 54 3.26 10.41 -11.47
CA GLN A 54 3.23 11.01 -12.80
C GLN A 54 1.85 11.60 -13.13
N LEU A 55 0.77 10.86 -12.86
CA LEU A 55 -0.60 11.33 -13.10
C LEU A 55 -0.96 12.52 -12.20
N ALA A 56 -0.51 12.53 -10.95
CA ALA A 56 -0.73 13.66 -10.05
C ALA A 56 -0.02 14.93 -10.55
N ALA A 57 1.20 14.80 -11.07
CA ALA A 57 1.92 15.92 -11.68
C ALA A 57 1.21 16.42 -12.95
N GLU A 58 0.69 15.52 -13.78
CA GLU A 58 -0.06 15.88 -14.99
C GLU A 58 -1.37 16.61 -14.66
N VAL A 59 -2.10 16.15 -13.64
CA VAL A 59 -3.32 16.83 -13.16
C VAL A 59 -3.01 18.23 -12.61
N GLU A 60 -1.90 18.38 -11.89
CA GLU A 60 -1.49 19.68 -11.34
C GLU A 60 -1.06 20.65 -12.44
N ASP A 61 -0.35 20.16 -13.46
CA ASP A 61 0.05 20.98 -14.61
C ASP A 61 -1.17 21.42 -15.43
N LEU A 62 -2.13 20.51 -15.67
CA LEU A 62 -3.40 20.83 -16.33
C LEU A 62 -4.24 21.85 -15.55
N ARG A 63 -4.30 21.73 -14.21
CA ARG A 63 -4.99 22.71 -13.36
C ARG A 63 -4.34 24.08 -13.43
N THR A 64 -3.01 24.12 -13.38
CA THR A 64 -2.24 25.36 -13.46
C THR A 64 -2.42 26.03 -14.82
N GLY A 65 -2.38 25.24 -15.91
CA GLY A 65 -2.65 25.70 -17.27
C GLY A 65 -4.07 26.24 -17.46
N LEU A 66 -5.09 25.56 -16.92
CA LEU A 66 -6.48 26.04 -16.97
C LEU A 66 -6.67 27.34 -16.17
N ALA A 67 -6.08 27.43 -14.98
CA ALA A 67 -6.14 28.65 -14.16
C ALA A 67 -5.53 29.85 -14.89
N ALA A 68 -4.38 29.65 -15.54
CA ALA A 68 -3.74 30.70 -16.34
C ALA A 68 -4.60 31.15 -17.54
N VAL A 69 -5.36 30.23 -18.14
CA VAL A 69 -6.30 30.55 -19.23
C VAL A 69 -7.55 31.27 -18.70
N GLU A 70 -8.10 30.86 -17.56
CA GLU A 70 -9.27 31.48 -16.93
C GLU A 70 -8.96 32.92 -16.50
N ASP A 71 -7.79 33.17 -15.91
CA ASP A 71 -7.33 34.52 -15.54
C ASP A 71 -7.18 35.42 -16.76
N ARG A 72 -6.63 34.90 -17.87
CA ARG A 72 -6.53 35.65 -19.12
C ARG A 72 -7.89 35.95 -19.74
N ALA A 73 -8.83 35.00 -19.72
CA ALA A 73 -10.19 35.21 -20.21
C ALA A 73 -10.97 36.24 -19.39
N ARG A 74 -10.78 36.26 -18.06
CA ARG A 74 -11.37 37.28 -17.19
C ARG A 74 -10.74 38.66 -17.39
N ALA A 75 -9.42 38.74 -17.49
CA ALA A 75 -8.68 40.00 -17.58
C ALA A 75 -8.76 40.67 -18.96
N GLU A 76 -8.63 39.89 -20.04
CA GLU A 76 -8.55 40.45 -21.41
C GLU A 76 -9.90 40.46 -22.12
N LEU A 77 -10.78 39.47 -21.87
CA LEU A 77 -12.04 39.31 -22.61
C LEU A 77 -13.28 39.69 -21.80
N GLY A 78 -13.13 40.00 -20.49
CA GLY A 78 -14.24 40.30 -19.60
C GLY A 78 -15.25 39.15 -19.48
N MET A 79 -14.82 37.92 -19.78
CA MET A 79 -15.68 36.74 -19.76
C MET A 79 -15.98 36.34 -18.32
N ILE A 80 -17.26 36.15 -18.02
CA ILE A 80 -17.78 35.73 -16.71
C ILE A 80 -18.56 34.42 -16.87
N ARG A 81 -18.52 33.53 -15.87
CA ARG A 81 -19.23 32.25 -15.96
C ARG A 81 -20.75 32.48 -15.99
N PRO A 82 -21.54 31.59 -16.64
CA PRO A 82 -22.99 31.69 -16.61
C PRO A 82 -23.51 31.62 -15.17
N GLY A 83 -24.07 32.73 -14.67
CA GLY A 83 -24.57 32.85 -13.29
C GLY A 83 -23.65 33.58 -12.29
N GLU A 84 -22.49 34.11 -12.70
CA GLU A 84 -21.66 34.99 -11.86
C GLU A 84 -22.04 36.47 -12.03
N THR A 85 -22.19 37.20 -10.92
CA THR A 85 -22.39 38.66 -10.92
C THR A 85 -21.04 39.35 -10.85
N PHE A 86 -20.61 39.97 -11.95
CA PHE A 86 -19.37 40.73 -12.01
C PHE A 86 -19.55 42.13 -11.42
N ILE A 87 -18.92 42.40 -10.27
CA ILE A 87 -18.93 43.71 -9.62
C ILE A 87 -17.59 44.40 -9.89
N ARG A 88 -17.60 45.46 -10.71
CA ARG A 88 -16.44 46.32 -10.94
C ARG A 88 -16.58 47.57 -10.07
N VAL A 89 -15.77 47.67 -9.02
CA VAL A 89 -15.66 48.89 -8.22
C VAL A 89 -14.86 49.90 -9.04
N ILE A 90 -15.51 51.01 -9.40
CA ILE A 90 -14.88 52.15 -10.07
C ILE A 90 -14.80 53.24 -8.99
N GLU A 91 -13.60 53.72 -8.69
CA GLU A 91 -13.38 54.91 -7.87
C GLU A 91 -13.40 56.17 -8.74
#